data_AF-A0A9C8KVI5-F1
#
_entry.id   AF-A0A9C8KVI5-F1
#
_cell.length_a   1.000
_cell.length_b   1.000
_cell.length_c   1.000
_cell.angle_alpha   90.00
_cell.angle_beta   90.00
_cell.angle_gamma   90.00
#
_symmetry.space_group_name_H-M   'P 1'
#
loop_
_entity.id
_entity.type
_entity.pdbx_description
1 polymer ?
#
loop_
_entity_poly.entity_id
_entity_poly.type
_entity_poly.pdbx_seq_one_letter_code
_entity_poly.pdbx_strand_id
1 'polypeptide(L)'
;MSELEKKIRGDWYEIRNSLDNPDDIVDFLKIRPQDFSQAAERLRYAVDEGVVEYKRELLRHIMMPLKSLKWDSRAITKLNDTIKGSTMAIFTPLVQRLFAKGILRLYSPRSEEDETKLDRREQQEQDAPDSSGPDMKTIIAEVRKLIQEQPEMKTNPEVKKILLQLKVYNSEMEKMRSLAPNIPKEQAEGFKRNFKETFGEINSKIKSAYQNLMAEKEKSYRPEEHRPILKRYNFSEVEPIYHEQIENAVRIYSTISFAVQERFQMREILVELGATESYHEESFKKELELYSRLAPFGEESLKISRAYRDQISQYYQRYADWLST
;
A
#
# COMPACT_ATOMS: atom_id res chain seq x y z
N MET A 1 2.28 35.95 -21.83
CA MET A 1 2.16 34.53 -21.43
C MET A 1 1.76 33.76 -22.67
N SER A 2 2.63 32.91 -23.18
CA SER A 2 2.37 32.16 -24.42
C SER A 2 1.22 31.16 -24.22
N GLU A 3 0.56 30.71 -25.29
CA GLU A 3 -0.51 29.71 -25.19
C GLU A 3 -0.02 28.39 -24.60
N LEU A 4 1.22 28.01 -24.91
CA LEU A 4 1.91 26.88 -24.29
C LEU A 4 2.02 27.04 -22.75
N GLU A 5 2.41 28.21 -22.25
CA GLU A 5 2.49 28.45 -20.80
C GLU A 5 1.12 28.36 -20.14
N LYS A 6 0.06 28.82 -20.81
CA LYS A 6 -1.32 28.66 -20.30
C LYS A 6 -1.71 27.19 -20.25
N LYS A 7 -1.36 26.39 -21.27
CA LYS A 7 -1.61 24.94 -21.30
C LYS A 7 -0.90 24.23 -20.15
N ILE A 8 0.40 24.48 -19.97
CA ILE A 8 1.20 23.88 -18.88
C ILE A 8 0.60 24.22 -17.51
N ARG A 9 0.23 25.49 -17.28
CA ARG A 9 -0.37 25.90 -16.00
C ARG A 9 -1.75 25.29 -15.78
N GLY A 10 -2.57 25.21 -16.84
CA GLY A 10 -3.89 24.59 -16.78
C GLY A 10 -3.80 23.11 -16.43
N ASP A 11 -2.99 22.35 -17.16
CA ASP A 11 -2.79 20.91 -16.90
C ASP A 11 -2.23 20.65 -15.50
N TRP A 12 -1.27 21.48 -15.08
CA TRP A 12 -0.74 21.40 -13.72
C TRP A 12 -1.79 21.68 -12.67
N TYR A 13 -2.66 22.68 -12.88
CA TYR A 13 -3.73 23.00 -11.95
C TYR A 13 -4.69 21.82 -11.77
N GLU A 14 -5.14 21.21 -12.87
CA GLU A 14 -6.01 20.03 -12.84
C GLU A 14 -5.35 18.87 -12.08
N ILE A 15 -4.10 18.53 -12.43
CA ILE A 15 -3.37 17.44 -11.79
C ILE A 15 -3.11 17.73 -10.32
N ARG A 16 -2.74 18.97 -9.97
CA ARG A 16 -2.44 19.38 -8.61
C ARG A 16 -3.65 19.23 -7.69
N ASN A 17 -4.85 19.57 -8.18
CA ASN A 17 -6.08 19.46 -7.40
C ASN A 17 -6.50 18.00 -7.14
N SER A 18 -6.04 17.08 -7.98
CA SER A 18 -6.37 15.67 -7.92
C SER A 18 -5.21 14.76 -7.46
N LEU A 19 -4.15 15.32 -6.87
CA LEU A 19 -2.96 14.55 -6.44
C LEU A 19 -3.24 13.46 -5.40
N ASP A 20 -4.36 13.54 -4.68
CA ASP A 20 -4.78 12.55 -3.69
C ASP A 20 -5.85 11.58 -4.24
N ASN A 21 -6.32 11.77 -5.49
CA ASN A 21 -7.29 10.92 -6.16
C ASN A 21 -6.70 10.36 -7.49
N PRO A 22 -6.17 9.12 -7.48
CA PRO A 22 -5.54 8.55 -8.67
C PRO A 22 -6.51 8.35 -9.84
N ASP A 23 -7.81 8.12 -9.57
CA ASP A 23 -8.82 7.87 -10.61
C ASP A 23 -9.04 9.13 -11.47
N ASP A 24 -9.14 10.30 -10.84
CA ASP A 24 -9.28 11.58 -11.54
C ASP A 24 -8.08 11.87 -12.47
N ILE A 25 -6.87 11.49 -12.05
CA ILE A 25 -5.65 11.66 -12.86
C ILE A 25 -5.65 10.68 -14.04
N VAL A 26 -6.11 9.45 -13.84
CA VAL A 26 -6.23 8.44 -14.90
C VAL A 26 -7.19 8.91 -15.98
N ASP A 27 -8.35 9.43 -15.57
CA ASP A 27 -9.35 9.96 -16.50
C ASP A 27 -8.82 11.20 -17.25
N PHE A 28 -8.16 12.12 -16.54
CA PHE A 28 -7.57 13.31 -17.14
C PHE A 28 -6.48 12.96 -18.18
N LEU A 29 -5.58 12.04 -17.84
CA LEU A 29 -4.49 11.60 -18.71
C LEU A 29 -4.91 10.53 -19.73
N LYS A 30 -6.13 10.00 -19.63
CA LYS A 30 -6.69 8.93 -20.46
C LYS A 30 -5.81 7.69 -20.50
N ILE A 31 -5.28 7.28 -19.34
CA ILE A 31 -4.42 6.09 -19.22
C ILE A 31 -5.28 4.84 -19.39
N ARG A 32 -4.90 3.94 -20.29
CA ARG A 32 -5.68 2.74 -20.61
C ARG A 32 -5.16 1.53 -19.82
N PRO A 33 -5.96 0.47 -19.64
CA PRO A 33 -5.51 -0.76 -18.98
C PRO A 33 -4.20 -1.32 -19.55
N GLN A 34 -4.06 -1.30 -20.87
CA GLN A 34 -2.86 -1.78 -21.56
C GLN A 34 -1.60 -0.99 -21.18
N ASP A 35 -1.74 0.33 -20.95
CA ASP A 35 -0.62 1.19 -20.59
C ASP A 35 -0.13 0.83 -19.16
N PHE A 36 -1.07 0.50 -18.25
CA PHE A 36 -0.75 -0.04 -16.92
C PHE A 36 -0.09 -1.42 -16.97
N SER A 37 -0.60 -2.37 -17.78
CA SER A 37 0.01 -3.70 -17.90
C SER A 37 1.44 -3.61 -18.43
N GLN A 38 1.69 -2.78 -19.45
CA GLN A 38 3.03 -2.58 -19.99
C GLN A 38 3.97 -1.92 -18.97
N ALA A 39 3.48 -0.92 -18.23
CA ALA A 39 4.24 -0.29 -17.17
C ALA A 39 4.58 -1.27 -16.02
N ALA A 40 3.63 -2.12 -15.64
CA ALA A 40 3.83 -3.16 -14.63
C ALA A 40 4.91 -4.15 -15.06
N GLU A 41 4.92 -4.55 -16.33
CA GLU A 41 5.91 -5.44 -16.91
C GLU A 41 7.31 -4.79 -16.94
N ARG A 42 7.42 -3.57 -17.46
CA ARG A 42 8.69 -2.81 -17.48
C ARG A 42 9.25 -2.61 -16.07
N LEU A 43 8.39 -2.30 -15.10
CA LEU A 43 8.80 -2.23 -13.70
C LEU A 43 9.39 -3.56 -13.21
N ARG A 44 8.87 -4.73 -13.62
CA ARG A 44 9.44 -6.03 -13.21
C ARG A 44 10.85 -6.25 -13.78
N TYR A 45 11.17 -5.69 -14.94
CA TYR A 45 12.50 -5.77 -15.54
C TYR A 45 13.52 -4.78 -14.94
N ALA A 46 13.07 -3.78 -14.18
CA ALA A 46 13.95 -2.85 -13.48
C ALA A 46 14.53 -3.49 -12.19
N VAL A 47 15.51 -4.39 -12.37
CA VAL A 47 16.06 -5.22 -11.28
C VAL A 47 17.15 -4.50 -10.50
N ASP A 48 17.93 -3.65 -11.17
CA ASP A 48 19.16 -3.10 -10.62
C ASP A 48 18.88 -1.97 -9.64
N GLU A 49 18.22 -0.89 -10.10
CA GLU A 49 17.87 0.24 -9.25
C GLU A 49 16.37 0.40 -9.02
N GLY A 50 15.54 -0.56 -9.43
CA GLY A 50 14.12 -0.57 -9.09
C GLY A 50 13.32 0.55 -9.75
N VAL A 51 12.52 1.29 -8.98
CA VAL A 51 11.62 2.31 -9.55
C VAL A 51 12.40 3.47 -10.20
N VAL A 52 13.59 3.78 -9.69
CA VAL A 52 14.44 4.84 -10.24
C VAL A 52 15.00 4.46 -11.61
N GLU A 53 15.43 3.21 -11.80
CA GLU A 53 15.83 2.67 -13.10
C GLU A 53 14.69 2.77 -14.11
N TYR A 54 13.48 2.33 -13.72
CA TYR A 54 12.29 2.43 -14.56
C TYR A 54 11.98 3.89 -14.97
N LYS A 55 12.10 4.85 -14.04
CA LYS A 55 11.90 6.27 -14.36
C LYS A 55 12.94 6.84 -15.31
N ARG A 56 14.22 6.43 -15.19
CA ARG A 56 15.27 6.78 -16.15
C ARG A 56 14.99 6.19 -17.53
N GLU A 57 14.53 4.95 -17.59
CA GLU A 57 14.15 4.31 -18.85
C GLU A 57 12.97 5.04 -19.52
N LEU A 58 11.92 5.36 -18.75
CA LEU A 58 10.79 6.17 -19.23
C LEU A 58 11.25 7.53 -19.75
N LEU A 59 12.08 8.24 -18.99
CA LEU A 59 12.63 9.53 -19.39
C LEU A 59 13.40 9.42 -20.69
N ARG A 60 14.29 8.43 -20.82
CA ARG A 60 15.07 8.19 -22.03
C ARG A 60 14.17 7.89 -23.23
N HIS A 61 13.12 7.09 -23.03
CA HIS A 61 12.12 6.79 -24.06
C HIS A 61 11.37 8.03 -24.54
N ILE A 62 11.11 8.98 -23.63
CA ILE A 62 10.47 10.26 -23.93
C ILE A 62 11.44 11.21 -24.63
N MET A 63 12.68 11.32 -24.14
CA MET A 63 13.65 12.31 -24.60
C MET A 63 14.32 11.94 -25.93
N MET A 64 14.52 10.65 -26.21
CA MET A 64 15.19 10.20 -27.43
C MET A 64 14.48 10.67 -28.72
N PRO A 65 13.15 10.53 -28.88
CA PRO A 65 12.42 11.12 -30.01
C PRO A 65 12.59 12.64 -30.10
N LEU A 66 12.52 13.36 -28.98
CA LEU A 66 12.66 14.83 -28.95
C LEU A 66 14.05 15.27 -29.42
N LYS A 67 15.10 14.61 -28.95
CA LYS A 67 16.48 14.86 -29.38
C LYS A 67 16.69 14.55 -30.87
N SER A 68 16.03 13.52 -31.38
CA SER A 68 16.12 13.14 -32.80
C SER A 68 15.57 14.21 -33.75
N LEU A 69 14.66 15.08 -33.27
CA LEU A 69 14.11 16.20 -34.05
C LEU A 69 15.17 17.19 -34.53
N LYS A 70 16.35 17.22 -33.91
CA LYS A 70 17.49 18.00 -34.42
C LYS A 70 17.90 17.57 -35.84
N TRP A 71 17.73 16.29 -36.15
CA TRP A 71 18.20 15.67 -37.39
C TRP A 71 17.06 15.20 -38.30
N ASP A 72 15.93 14.77 -37.73
CA ASP A 72 14.76 14.26 -38.47
C ASP A 72 13.47 14.94 -38.02
N SER A 73 12.94 15.85 -38.84
CA SER A 73 11.66 16.52 -38.58
C SER A 73 10.45 15.59 -38.70
N ARG A 74 10.57 14.42 -39.34
CA ARG A 74 9.48 13.45 -39.48
C ARG A 74 9.17 12.74 -38.17
N ALA A 75 10.10 12.75 -37.20
CA ALA A 75 9.88 12.17 -35.88
C ALA A 75 8.74 12.87 -35.09
N ILE A 76 8.28 14.06 -35.51
CA ILE A 76 7.06 14.71 -34.97
C ILE A 76 5.84 13.78 -35.08
N THR A 77 5.76 12.98 -36.15
CA THR A 77 4.63 12.05 -36.37
C THR A 77 4.57 10.92 -35.34
N LYS A 78 5.66 10.67 -34.61
CA LYS A 78 5.79 9.62 -33.59
C LYS A 78 5.59 10.14 -32.16
N LEU A 79 5.27 11.42 -31.97
CA LEU A 79 5.14 12.02 -30.64
C LEU A 79 3.93 11.48 -29.85
N ASN A 80 2.95 10.85 -30.48
CA ASN A 80 1.84 10.23 -29.77
C ASN A 80 2.29 9.13 -28.79
N ASP A 81 3.31 8.35 -29.14
CA ASP A 81 3.86 7.34 -28.23
C ASP A 81 4.68 8.00 -27.11
N THR A 82 5.34 9.12 -27.41
CA THR A 82 6.00 9.97 -26.43
C THR A 82 5.02 10.55 -25.41
N ILE A 83 3.82 10.98 -25.86
CA ILE A 83 2.72 11.44 -24.98
C ILE A 83 2.33 10.32 -24.01
N LYS A 84 2.07 9.09 -24.51
CA LYS A 84 1.75 7.94 -23.64
C LYS A 84 2.87 7.63 -22.65
N GLY A 85 4.14 7.71 -23.06
CA GLY A 85 5.27 7.56 -22.13
C GLY A 85 5.22 8.61 -21.02
N SER A 86 4.92 9.86 -21.36
CA SER A 86 4.85 10.95 -20.39
C SER A 86 3.68 10.87 -19.40
N THR A 87 2.55 10.24 -19.75
CA THR A 87 1.47 10.01 -18.77
C THR A 87 1.94 9.09 -17.65
N MET A 88 2.69 8.02 -17.97
CA MET A 88 3.29 7.14 -16.96
C MET A 88 4.42 7.80 -16.18
N ALA A 89 5.13 8.76 -16.78
CA ALA A 89 6.13 9.58 -16.08
C ALA A 89 5.51 10.53 -15.04
N ILE A 90 4.24 10.94 -15.22
CA ILE A 90 3.45 11.66 -14.22
C ILE A 90 2.93 10.69 -13.15
N PHE A 91 2.33 9.58 -13.60
CA PHE A 91 1.57 8.70 -12.71
C PHE A 91 2.45 7.88 -11.76
N THR A 92 3.67 7.53 -12.16
CA THR A 92 4.59 6.74 -11.32
C THR A 92 5.03 7.48 -10.04
N PRO A 93 5.59 8.71 -10.12
CA PRO A 93 5.91 9.46 -8.91
C PRO A 93 4.65 9.84 -8.11
N LEU A 94 3.48 9.99 -8.75
CA LEU A 94 2.20 10.15 -8.04
C LEU A 94 1.89 8.94 -7.15
N VAL A 95 1.98 7.72 -7.67
CA VAL A 95 1.74 6.52 -6.87
C VAL A 95 2.79 6.35 -5.76
N GLN A 96 4.07 6.66 -6.03
CA GLN A 96 5.11 6.70 -4.98
C GLN A 96 4.73 7.69 -3.86
N ARG A 97 4.26 8.89 -4.23
CA ARG A 97 3.79 9.91 -3.30
C ARG A 97 2.61 9.42 -2.46
N LEU A 98 1.63 8.78 -3.08
CA LEU A 98 0.46 8.23 -2.37
C LEU A 98 0.83 7.14 -1.37
N PHE A 99 1.80 6.28 -1.70
CA PHE A 99 2.36 5.31 -0.76
C PHE A 99 3.14 6.01 0.37
N ALA A 100 3.96 7.01 0.06
CA ALA A 100 4.74 7.76 1.04
C ALA A 100 3.86 8.52 2.05
N LYS A 101 2.72 9.06 1.59
CA LYS A 101 1.69 9.69 2.46
C LYS A 101 0.81 8.68 3.21
N GLY A 102 0.91 7.39 2.90
CA GLY A 102 0.06 6.35 3.48
C GLY A 102 -1.40 6.38 3.02
N ILE A 103 -1.70 7.12 1.93
CA ILE A 103 -3.04 7.13 1.31
C ILE A 103 -3.30 5.77 0.65
N LEU A 104 -2.32 5.26 -0.10
CA LEU A 104 -2.35 3.90 -0.60
C LEU A 104 -1.74 2.94 0.42
N ARG A 105 -2.42 1.81 0.63
CA ARG A 105 -1.94 0.75 1.51
C ARG A 105 -0.89 -0.09 0.78
N LEU A 106 0.25 -0.31 1.43
CA LEU A 106 1.27 -1.25 0.94
C LEU A 106 0.68 -2.66 0.90
N TYR A 107 0.82 -3.32 -0.25
CA TYR A 107 0.59 -4.73 -0.42
C TYR A 107 1.56 -5.50 0.47
N SER A 108 1.02 -6.33 1.37
CA SER A 108 1.84 -7.33 2.03
C SER A 108 2.29 -8.34 0.97
N PRO A 109 3.58 -8.70 0.89
CA PRO A 109 3.96 -9.90 0.17
C PRO A 109 3.13 -11.04 0.79
N ARG A 110 2.39 -11.78 -0.03
CA ARG A 110 1.76 -13.04 0.40
C ARG A 110 2.92 -13.91 0.87
N SER A 111 3.16 -13.96 2.17
CA SER A 111 3.89 -15.07 2.77
C SER A 111 3.05 -16.32 2.52
N GLU A 112 3.68 -17.45 2.19
CA GLU A 112 3.01 -18.75 2.04
C GLU A 112 2.14 -19.11 3.27
N GLU A 113 2.36 -18.47 4.43
CA GLU A 113 1.51 -18.53 5.62
C GLU A 113 0.10 -17.90 5.47
N ASP A 114 -0.11 -16.99 4.51
CA ASP A 114 -1.40 -16.33 4.30
C ASP A 114 -2.35 -17.16 3.42
N GLU A 115 -1.83 -18.04 2.56
CA GLU A 115 -2.63 -19.05 1.86
C GLU A 115 -3.16 -20.10 2.84
N THR A 116 -2.34 -20.48 3.84
CA THR A 116 -2.79 -21.37 4.92
C THR A 116 -3.84 -20.72 5.83
N LYS A 117 -3.96 -19.38 5.85
CA LYS A 117 -4.97 -18.65 6.65
C LYS A 117 -6.28 -18.44 5.91
N LEU A 118 -6.28 -18.39 4.58
CA LEU A 118 -7.52 -18.43 3.79
C LEU A 118 -8.13 -19.84 3.81
N ASP A 119 -7.32 -20.88 3.63
CA ASP A 119 -7.78 -22.27 3.75
C ASP A 119 -8.32 -22.57 5.15
N ARG A 120 -7.72 -22.01 6.20
CA ARG A 120 -8.23 -22.15 7.58
C ARG A 120 -9.48 -21.33 7.88
N ARG A 121 -9.74 -20.23 7.16
CA ARG A 121 -10.98 -19.45 7.34
C ARG A 121 -12.17 -20.11 6.65
N GLU A 122 -11.95 -20.73 5.50
CA GLU A 122 -13.00 -21.44 4.77
C GLU A 122 -13.23 -22.87 5.32
N GLN A 123 -12.25 -23.48 6.00
CA GLN A 123 -12.43 -24.75 6.71
C GLN A 123 -12.90 -24.61 8.18
N GLN A 124 -12.87 -23.42 8.78
CA GLN A 124 -13.33 -23.21 10.17
C GLN A 124 -14.85 -23.04 10.32
N GLU A 125 -15.61 -23.00 9.23
CA GLU A 125 -17.08 -22.94 9.29
C GLU A 125 -17.77 -24.31 9.16
N GLN A 126 -17.03 -25.43 8.96
CA GLN A 126 -17.68 -26.73 8.73
C GLN A 126 -17.33 -27.89 9.65
N ASP A 127 -16.34 -27.81 10.53
CA ASP A 127 -16.11 -28.90 11.50
C ASP A 127 -15.74 -28.38 12.90
N ALA A 128 -16.71 -28.38 13.82
CA ALA A 128 -16.44 -28.63 15.22
C ALA A 128 -16.60 -30.15 15.42
N PRO A 129 -15.56 -30.88 15.90
CA PRO A 129 -15.14 -30.76 17.29
C PRO A 129 -13.61 -30.84 17.56
N ASP A 130 -13.24 -30.52 18.79
CA ASP A 130 -11.92 -30.65 19.47
C ASP A 130 -10.81 -29.59 19.26
N SER A 131 -10.90 -28.57 20.11
CA SER A 131 -9.85 -28.09 21.02
C SER A 131 -8.36 -28.23 20.62
N SER A 132 -7.89 -27.36 19.74
CA SER A 132 -6.46 -27.03 19.59
C SER A 132 -6.18 -25.57 19.94
N GLY A 133 -6.51 -25.19 21.18
CA GLY A 133 -6.16 -23.89 21.75
C GLY A 133 -6.09 -23.96 23.28
N PRO A 134 -5.27 -23.11 23.93
CA PRO A 134 -5.06 -23.16 25.37
C PRO A 134 -6.38 -23.10 26.15
N ASP A 135 -6.44 -23.86 27.25
CA ASP A 135 -7.59 -23.88 28.15
C ASP A 135 -7.81 -22.49 28.79
N MET A 136 -9.05 -22.17 29.14
CA MET A 136 -9.43 -20.88 29.72
C MET A 136 -8.64 -20.58 31.00
N LYS A 137 -8.35 -21.60 31.81
CA LYS A 137 -7.53 -21.46 33.02
C LYS A 137 -6.11 -21.01 32.70
N THR A 138 -5.53 -21.54 31.62
CA THR A 138 -4.20 -21.18 31.11
C THR A 138 -4.19 -19.73 30.61
N ILE A 139 -5.17 -19.35 29.79
CA ILE A 139 -5.32 -17.97 29.29
C ILE A 139 -5.40 -16.97 30.44
N ILE A 140 -6.18 -17.27 31.48
CA ILE A 140 -6.34 -16.38 32.64
C ILE A 140 -5.06 -16.29 33.46
N ALA A 141 -4.37 -17.41 33.68
CA ALA A 141 -3.11 -17.43 34.42
C ALA A 141 -2.04 -16.59 33.71
N GLU A 142 -1.95 -16.72 32.39
CA GLU A 142 -1.02 -15.95 31.58
C GLU A 142 -1.36 -14.46 31.54
N VAL A 143 -2.63 -14.08 31.31
CA VAL A 143 -3.05 -12.67 31.33
C VAL A 143 -2.77 -12.04 32.71
N ARG A 144 -2.97 -12.78 33.81
CA ARG A 144 -2.63 -12.30 35.17
C ARG A 144 -1.12 -12.13 35.36
N LYS A 145 -0.32 -13.09 34.88
CA LYS A 145 1.15 -12.99 34.90
C LYS A 145 1.63 -11.78 34.09
N LEU A 146 1.06 -11.56 32.92
CA LEU A 146 1.38 -10.40 32.07
C LEU A 146 1.02 -9.06 32.73
N ILE A 147 -0.09 -9.00 33.46
CA ILE A 147 -0.48 -7.81 34.23
C ILE A 147 0.45 -7.58 35.44
N GLN A 148 0.96 -8.65 36.05
CA GLN A 148 1.94 -8.57 37.15
C GLN A 148 3.31 -8.08 36.65
N GLU A 149 3.75 -8.58 35.50
CA GLU A 149 5.02 -8.18 34.87
C GLU A 149 4.92 -6.78 34.25
N GLN A 150 3.75 -6.38 33.74
CA GLN A 150 3.52 -5.08 33.08
C GLN A 150 2.18 -4.48 33.53
N PRO A 151 2.16 -3.65 34.60
CA PRO A 151 0.93 -3.09 35.15
C PRO A 151 0.09 -2.24 34.17
N GLU A 152 0.74 -1.67 33.15
CA GLU A 152 0.12 -0.85 32.10
C GLU A 152 -0.80 -1.66 31.17
N MET A 153 -0.58 -2.97 31.06
CA MET A 153 -1.38 -3.88 30.23
C MET A 153 -2.85 -3.97 30.68
N LYS A 154 -3.17 -3.52 31.91
CA LYS A 154 -4.57 -3.35 32.36
C LYS A 154 -5.36 -2.38 31.49
N THR A 155 -4.68 -1.47 30.80
CA THR A 155 -5.32 -0.49 29.91
C THR A 155 -5.56 -1.01 28.49
N ASN A 156 -4.88 -2.10 28.09
CA ASN A 156 -4.99 -2.71 26.75
C ASN A 156 -6.44 -3.16 26.45
N PRO A 157 -6.99 -2.83 25.26
CA PRO A 157 -8.37 -3.17 24.89
C PRO A 157 -8.70 -4.67 24.96
N GLU A 158 -7.80 -5.55 24.53
CA GLU A 158 -8.01 -7.00 24.52
C GLU A 158 -7.93 -7.59 25.93
N VAL A 159 -7.01 -7.09 26.78
CA VAL A 159 -6.97 -7.45 28.21
C VAL A 159 -8.26 -7.05 28.92
N LYS A 160 -8.80 -5.86 28.64
CA LYS A 160 -10.09 -5.42 29.19
C LYS A 160 -11.24 -6.31 28.74
N LYS A 161 -11.27 -6.72 27.46
CA LYS A 161 -12.29 -7.65 26.93
C LYS A 161 -12.22 -9.00 27.66
N ILE A 162 -11.03 -9.57 27.84
CA ILE A 162 -10.84 -10.83 28.58
C ILE A 162 -11.35 -10.71 30.03
N LEU A 163 -10.95 -9.64 30.73
CA LEU A 163 -11.38 -9.41 32.12
C LEU A 163 -12.89 -9.18 32.26
N LEU A 164 -13.49 -8.47 31.30
CA LEU A 164 -14.93 -8.24 31.24
C LEU A 164 -15.68 -9.57 31.04
N GLN A 165 -15.27 -10.39 30.08
CA GLN A 165 -15.88 -11.69 29.83
C GLN A 165 -15.68 -12.65 31.00
N LEU A 166 -14.56 -12.57 31.72
CA LEU A 166 -14.34 -13.32 32.96
C LEU A 166 -15.31 -12.91 34.08
N LYS A 167 -15.63 -11.61 34.18
CA LYS A 167 -16.64 -11.11 35.12
C LYS A 167 -18.03 -11.65 34.76
N VAL A 168 -18.38 -11.65 33.47
CA VAL A 168 -19.63 -12.22 32.96
C VAL A 168 -19.69 -13.73 33.27
N TYR A 169 -18.61 -14.48 33.00
CA TYR A 169 -18.49 -15.90 33.32
C TYR A 169 -18.80 -16.21 34.79
N ASN A 170 -18.21 -15.45 35.72
CA ASN A 170 -18.43 -15.65 37.15
C ASN A 170 -19.89 -15.33 37.54
N SER A 171 -20.49 -14.28 36.97
CA SER A 171 -21.89 -13.95 37.23
C SER A 171 -22.87 -15.00 36.68
N GLU A 172 -22.59 -15.57 35.51
CA GLU A 172 -23.40 -16.64 34.93
C GLU A 172 -23.22 -17.96 35.70
N MET A 173 -22.03 -18.23 36.23
CA MET A 173 -21.79 -19.37 37.13
C MET A 173 -22.58 -19.24 38.44
N GLU A 174 -22.64 -18.04 39.02
CA GLU A 174 -23.44 -17.78 40.22
C GLU A 174 -24.95 -17.93 39.96
N LYS A 175 -25.44 -17.43 38.82
CA LYS A 175 -26.83 -17.64 38.37
C LYS A 175 -27.13 -19.12 38.14
N MET A 176 -26.22 -19.86 37.53
CA MET A 176 -26.39 -21.31 37.34
C MET A 176 -26.51 -22.01 38.69
N ARG A 177 -25.66 -21.67 39.66
CA ARG A 177 -25.66 -22.28 41.01
C ARG A 177 -26.92 -21.95 41.80
N SER A 178 -27.46 -20.73 41.67
CA SER A 178 -28.67 -20.31 42.38
C SER A 178 -29.95 -20.88 41.76
N LEU A 179 -29.98 -21.06 40.44
CA LEU A 179 -31.14 -21.57 39.73
C LEU A 179 -31.19 -23.10 39.72
N ALA A 180 -30.05 -23.79 39.64
CA ALA A 180 -29.95 -25.26 39.57
C ALA A 180 -30.81 -26.05 40.57
N PRO A 181 -30.92 -25.68 41.87
CA PRO A 181 -31.73 -26.46 42.83
C PRO A 181 -33.25 -26.32 42.63
N ASN A 182 -33.72 -25.30 41.89
CA ASN A 182 -35.14 -24.98 41.75
C ASN A 182 -35.74 -25.38 40.39
N ILE A 183 -35.01 -26.17 39.59
CA ILE A 183 -35.41 -26.50 38.21
C ILE A 183 -36.20 -27.80 38.17
N PRO A 184 -37.40 -27.81 37.57
CA PRO A 184 -38.14 -29.04 37.32
C PRO A 184 -37.31 -30.04 36.51
N LYS A 185 -37.36 -31.33 36.85
CA LYS A 185 -36.57 -32.38 36.19
C LYS A 185 -36.75 -32.41 34.67
N GLU A 186 -37.94 -32.05 34.19
CA GLU A 186 -38.28 -31.96 32.76
C GLU A 186 -37.56 -30.82 32.02
N GLN A 187 -37.16 -29.76 32.72
CA GLN A 187 -36.47 -28.60 32.15
C GLN A 187 -34.94 -28.64 32.36
N ALA A 188 -34.44 -29.64 33.08
CA ALA A 188 -33.03 -29.74 33.44
C ALA A 188 -32.09 -29.87 32.23
N GLU A 189 -32.53 -30.54 31.15
CA GLU A 189 -31.74 -30.65 29.92
C GLU A 189 -31.68 -29.33 29.15
N GLY A 190 -32.81 -28.65 29.01
CA GLY A 190 -32.87 -27.31 28.39
C GLY A 190 -32.03 -26.28 29.15
N PHE A 191 -32.08 -26.32 30.48
CA PHE A 191 -31.24 -25.49 31.34
C PHE A 191 -29.74 -25.76 31.12
N LYS A 192 -29.32 -27.04 31.15
CA LYS A 192 -27.92 -27.41 30.91
C LYS A 192 -27.45 -26.99 29.52
N ARG A 193 -28.30 -27.12 28.50
CA ARG A 193 -27.98 -26.71 27.13
C ARG A 193 -27.77 -25.20 27.02
N ASN A 194 -28.67 -24.39 27.57
CA ASN A 194 -28.57 -22.93 27.53
C ASN A 194 -27.31 -22.42 28.24
N PHE A 195 -26.95 -22.99 29.39
CA PHE A 195 -25.71 -22.63 30.07
C PHE A 195 -24.48 -23.12 29.31
N LYS A 196 -24.53 -24.31 28.69
CA LYS A 196 -23.44 -24.81 27.84
C LYS A 196 -23.19 -23.90 26.63
N GLU A 197 -24.24 -23.42 25.97
CA GLU A 197 -24.15 -22.43 24.89
C GLU A 197 -23.57 -21.11 25.39
N THR A 198 -24.11 -20.58 26.48
CA THR A 198 -23.65 -19.33 27.11
C THR A 198 -22.16 -19.39 27.49
N PHE A 199 -21.72 -20.46 28.14
CA PHE A 199 -20.31 -20.65 28.48
C PHE A 199 -19.43 -20.91 27.24
N GLY A 200 -19.97 -21.56 26.21
CA GLY A 200 -19.31 -21.73 24.91
C GLY A 200 -19.01 -20.39 24.23
N GLU A 201 -19.99 -19.48 24.21
CA GLU A 201 -19.80 -18.13 23.66
C GLU A 201 -18.78 -17.32 24.45
N ILE A 202 -18.86 -17.35 25.78
CA ILE A 202 -17.91 -16.64 26.65
C ILE A 202 -16.49 -17.16 26.40
N ASN A 203 -16.32 -18.49 26.30
CA ASN A 203 -15.03 -19.12 26.01
C ASN A 203 -14.49 -18.72 24.64
N SER A 204 -15.35 -18.69 23.61
CA SER A 204 -14.96 -18.25 22.26
C SER A 204 -14.48 -16.78 22.26
N LYS A 205 -15.22 -15.89 22.93
CA LYS A 205 -14.86 -14.47 23.05
C LYS A 205 -13.53 -14.26 23.79
N ILE A 206 -13.28 -15.03 24.85
CA ILE A 206 -12.01 -14.99 25.60
C ILE A 206 -10.85 -15.50 24.74
N LYS A 207 -11.02 -16.62 24.04
CA LYS A 207 -9.99 -17.18 23.15
C LYS A 207 -9.64 -16.22 22.01
N SER A 208 -10.63 -15.61 21.37
CA SER A 208 -10.42 -14.64 20.30
C SER A 208 -9.65 -13.41 20.78
N ALA A 209 -10.05 -12.82 21.92
CA ALA A 209 -9.36 -11.67 22.49
C ALA A 209 -7.91 -12.01 22.90
N TYR A 210 -7.68 -13.20 23.43
CA TYR A 210 -6.33 -13.67 23.77
C TYR A 210 -5.46 -13.91 22.52
N GLN A 211 -5.98 -14.50 21.46
CA GLN A 211 -5.26 -14.65 20.18
C GLN A 211 -4.87 -13.29 19.59
N ASN A 212 -5.76 -12.30 19.65
CA ASN A 212 -5.46 -10.94 19.21
C ASN A 212 -4.36 -10.30 20.05
N LEU A 213 -4.41 -10.47 21.38
CA LEU A 213 -3.39 -9.99 22.30
C LEU A 213 -2.01 -10.60 22.00
N MET A 214 -1.96 -11.91 21.73
CA MET A 214 -0.72 -12.60 21.38
C MET A 214 -0.20 -12.18 20.00
N ALA A 215 -1.08 -11.96 19.01
CA ALA A 215 -0.70 -11.42 17.72
C ALA A 215 -0.20 -9.96 17.79
N GLU A 216 -0.75 -9.14 18.69
CA GLU A 216 -0.22 -7.80 18.99
C GLU A 216 1.17 -7.87 19.62
N LYS A 217 1.40 -8.83 20.53
CA LYS A 217 2.72 -9.09 21.11
C LYS A 217 3.72 -9.58 20.07
N GLU A 218 3.35 -10.51 19.21
CA GLU A 218 4.23 -10.95 18.12
C GLU A 218 4.60 -9.81 17.16
N LYS A 219 3.71 -8.84 16.94
CA LYS A 219 4.00 -7.63 16.14
C LYS A 219 4.95 -6.65 16.83
N SER A 220 4.91 -6.55 18.16
CA SER A 220 5.81 -5.69 18.94
C SER A 220 7.17 -6.33 19.24
N TYR A 221 7.29 -7.66 19.15
CA TYR A 221 8.56 -8.39 19.29
C TYR A 221 9.33 -8.62 17.96
N ARG A 222 8.78 -8.27 16.80
CA ARG A 222 9.55 -8.29 15.54
C ARG A 222 10.56 -7.12 15.53
N PRO A 223 11.88 -7.38 15.46
CA PRO A 223 12.85 -6.32 15.24
C PRO A 223 12.45 -5.51 13.99
N GLU A 224 12.64 -4.19 13.98
CA GLU A 224 12.28 -3.34 12.83
C GLU A 224 12.87 -3.86 11.50
N GLU A 225 14.02 -4.54 11.58
CA GLU A 225 14.70 -5.27 10.51
C GLU A 225 13.88 -6.39 9.84
N HIS A 226 12.76 -6.82 10.41
CA HIS A 226 11.87 -7.86 9.84
C HIS A 226 10.59 -7.26 9.24
N ARG A 227 10.35 -5.95 9.37
CA ARG A 227 9.24 -5.28 8.68
C ARG A 227 9.59 -5.14 7.19
N PRO A 228 8.61 -5.11 6.27
CA PRO A 228 8.85 -4.69 4.89
C PRO A 228 9.55 -3.33 4.88
N ILE A 229 10.55 -3.14 4.02
CA ILE A 229 11.45 -1.97 4.09
C ILE A 229 10.70 -0.63 4.02
N LEU A 230 9.62 -0.56 3.24
CA LEU A 230 8.77 0.64 3.13
C LEU A 230 7.93 0.94 4.39
N LYS A 231 7.89 0.02 5.37
CA LYS A 231 7.26 0.21 6.68
C LYS A 231 8.28 0.52 7.78
N ARG A 232 9.59 0.53 7.47
CA ARG A 232 10.67 0.80 8.43
C ARG A 232 10.95 2.29 8.58
N TYR A 233 10.85 3.04 7.48
CA TYR A 233 11.23 4.45 7.42
C TYR A 233 10.01 5.34 7.19
N ASN A 234 10.15 6.61 7.59
CA ASN A 234 9.19 7.65 7.25
C ASN A 234 9.57 8.29 5.92
N PHE A 235 8.68 8.21 4.93
CA PHE A 235 8.91 8.75 3.59
C PHE A 235 8.34 10.16 3.39
N SER A 236 7.86 10.83 4.45
CA SER A 236 7.34 12.21 4.35
C SER A 236 8.37 13.19 3.80
N GLU A 237 9.66 12.97 4.06
CA GLU A 237 10.75 13.82 3.56
C GLU A 237 11.02 13.64 2.05
N VAL A 238 10.56 12.53 1.45
CA VAL A 238 10.72 12.26 0.01
C VAL A 238 9.53 12.79 -0.80
N GLU A 239 8.40 13.07 -0.14
CA GLU A 239 7.18 13.60 -0.76
C GLU A 239 7.42 14.83 -1.67
N PRO A 240 8.23 15.83 -1.26
CA PRO A 240 8.47 17.01 -2.11
C PRO A 240 9.22 16.67 -3.41
N ILE A 241 10.10 15.67 -3.40
CA ILE A 241 10.79 15.22 -4.61
C ILE A 241 9.79 14.59 -5.58
N TYR A 242 8.87 13.75 -5.08
CA TYR A 242 7.84 13.19 -5.95
C TYR A 242 6.94 14.28 -6.53
N HIS A 243 6.59 15.29 -5.73
CA HIS A 243 5.82 16.44 -6.21
C HIS A 243 6.54 17.19 -7.34
N GLU A 244 7.83 17.49 -7.16
CA GLU A 244 8.67 18.13 -8.19
C GLU A 244 8.77 17.25 -9.45
N GLN A 245 8.92 15.93 -9.30
CA GLN A 245 8.95 14.99 -10.42
C GLN A 245 7.62 14.98 -11.20
N ILE A 246 6.48 15.01 -10.51
CA ILE A 246 5.15 15.09 -11.12
C ILE A 246 5.03 16.40 -11.90
N GLU A 247 5.30 17.56 -11.28
CA GLU A 247 5.21 18.87 -11.94
C GLU A 247 6.08 18.95 -13.21
N ASN A 248 7.31 18.45 -13.12
CA ASN A 248 8.24 18.37 -14.24
C ASN A 248 7.73 17.45 -15.36
N ALA A 249 7.16 16.29 -15.01
CA ALA A 249 6.57 15.37 -15.98
C ALA A 249 5.33 15.97 -16.65
N VAL A 250 4.52 16.76 -15.91
CA VAL A 250 3.38 17.51 -16.47
C VAL A 250 3.86 18.53 -17.47
N ARG A 251 4.94 19.27 -17.18
CA ARG A 251 5.52 20.23 -18.12
C ARG A 251 5.95 19.54 -19.43
N ILE A 252 6.60 18.38 -19.34
CA ILE A 252 6.97 17.56 -20.51
C ILE A 252 5.71 17.15 -21.29
N TYR A 253 4.75 16.49 -20.62
CA TYR A 253 3.49 16.02 -21.22
C TYR A 253 2.73 17.15 -21.92
N SER A 254 2.55 18.28 -21.24
CA SER A 254 1.80 19.43 -21.75
C SER A 254 2.47 20.02 -22.98
N THR A 255 3.80 20.12 -22.97
CA THR A 255 4.58 20.65 -24.10
C THR A 255 4.48 19.75 -25.32
N ILE A 256 4.61 18.43 -25.15
CA ILE A 256 4.49 17.48 -26.25
C ILE A 256 3.04 17.45 -26.78
N SER A 257 2.06 17.41 -25.88
CA SER A 257 0.63 17.40 -26.24
C SER A 257 0.23 18.65 -27.02
N PHE A 258 0.67 19.82 -26.55
CA PHE A 258 0.47 21.09 -27.26
C PHE A 258 1.13 21.06 -28.65
N ALA A 259 2.36 20.53 -28.74
CA ALA A 259 3.05 20.47 -30.03
C ALA A 259 2.38 19.54 -31.06
N VAL A 260 1.78 18.45 -30.61
CA VAL A 260 1.00 17.54 -31.48
C VAL A 260 -0.30 18.20 -31.98
N GLN A 261 -0.90 19.07 -31.17
CA GLN A 261 -2.12 19.80 -31.52
C GLN A 261 -1.86 20.95 -32.52
N GLU A 262 -0.89 21.82 -32.21
CA GLU A 262 -0.65 23.05 -32.99
C GLU A 262 0.13 22.82 -34.30
N ARG A 263 0.93 21.75 -34.38
CA ARG A 263 1.70 21.27 -35.57
C ARG A 263 2.66 22.27 -36.26
N PHE A 264 2.64 23.56 -35.95
CA PHE A 264 3.46 24.59 -36.59
C PHE A 264 4.54 25.12 -35.64
N GLN A 265 5.78 25.26 -36.12
CA GLN A 265 6.92 25.89 -35.42
C GLN A 265 7.33 25.35 -34.03
N MET A 266 6.80 24.20 -33.58
CA MET A 266 7.12 23.64 -32.26
C MET A 266 8.45 22.87 -32.18
N ARG A 267 9.17 22.73 -33.30
CA ARG A 267 10.40 21.93 -33.37
C ARG A 267 11.48 22.42 -32.40
N GLU A 268 11.75 23.72 -32.36
CA GLU A 268 12.79 24.29 -31.50
C GLU A 268 12.47 24.06 -30.03
N ILE A 269 11.23 24.31 -29.62
CA ILE A 269 10.73 24.07 -28.25
C ILE A 269 10.90 22.59 -27.86
N LEU A 270 10.57 21.66 -28.77
CA LEU A 270 10.72 20.23 -28.50
C LEU A 270 12.19 19.79 -28.42
N VAL A 271 13.07 20.37 -29.24
CA VAL A 271 14.52 20.11 -29.17
C VAL A 271 15.10 20.65 -27.86
N GLU A 272 14.69 21.85 -27.43
CA GLU A 272 15.06 22.42 -26.13
C GLU A 272 14.56 21.57 -24.96
N LEU A 273 13.31 21.08 -25.03
CA LEU A 273 12.77 20.15 -24.06
C LEU A 273 13.61 18.86 -23.99
N GLY A 274 14.03 18.32 -25.14
CA GLY A 274 14.93 17.17 -25.19
C GLY A 274 16.29 17.43 -24.53
N ALA A 275 16.75 18.68 -24.49
CA ALA A 275 18.00 19.07 -23.84
C ALA A 275 17.91 19.12 -22.31
N THR A 276 16.70 19.11 -21.72
CA THR A 276 16.52 19.12 -20.26
C THR A 276 16.62 17.74 -19.61
N GLU A 277 16.97 16.67 -20.35
CA GLU A 277 17.07 15.31 -19.80
C GLU A 277 17.94 15.24 -18.54
N SER A 278 19.13 15.85 -18.54
CA SER A 278 20.03 15.84 -17.38
C SER A 278 19.45 16.52 -16.14
N TYR A 279 18.59 17.53 -16.31
CA TYR A 279 17.89 18.16 -15.20
C TYR A 279 16.89 17.19 -14.54
N HIS A 280 16.17 16.40 -15.34
CA HIS A 280 15.24 15.39 -14.82
C HIS A 280 15.98 14.19 -14.20
N GLU A 281 17.08 13.74 -14.80
CA GLU A 281 17.94 12.70 -14.22
C GLU A 281 18.47 13.09 -12.83
N GLU A 282 18.80 14.37 -12.64
CA GLU A 282 19.27 14.87 -11.35
C GLU A 282 18.21 14.76 -10.25
N SER A 283 16.92 14.92 -10.59
CA SER A 283 15.82 14.68 -9.63
C SER A 283 15.76 13.22 -9.18
N PHE A 284 16.04 12.27 -10.07
CA PHE A 284 16.10 10.84 -9.72
C PHE A 284 17.33 10.48 -8.88
N LYS A 285 18.45 11.19 -9.05
CA LYS A 285 19.61 11.05 -8.18
C LYS A 285 19.31 11.56 -6.77
N LYS A 286 18.69 12.74 -6.65
CA LYS A 286 18.26 13.30 -5.36
C LYS A 286 17.33 12.36 -4.60
N GLU A 287 16.45 11.65 -5.29
CA GLU A 287 15.61 10.61 -4.69
C GLU A 287 16.42 9.47 -4.07
N LEU A 288 17.39 8.91 -4.82
CA LEU A 288 18.29 7.87 -4.28
C LEU A 288 19.15 8.38 -3.12
N GLU A 289 19.59 9.64 -3.19
CA GLU A 289 20.32 10.27 -2.08
C GLU A 289 19.43 10.38 -0.84
N LEU A 290 18.16 10.76 -0.97
CA LEU A 290 17.22 10.77 0.15
C LEU A 290 16.97 9.37 0.69
N TYR A 291 16.80 8.36 -0.17
CA TYR A 291 16.70 6.97 0.29
C TYR A 291 17.94 6.53 1.07
N SER A 292 19.13 6.98 0.65
CA SER A 292 20.38 6.70 1.35
C SER A 292 20.51 7.45 2.67
N ARG A 293 19.90 8.64 2.81
CA ARG A 293 19.81 9.34 4.10
C ARG A 293 18.85 8.66 5.06
N LEU A 294 17.72 8.16 4.55
CA LEU A 294 16.73 7.43 5.35
C LEU A 294 17.27 6.08 5.82
N ALA A 295 18.01 5.39 4.96
CA ALA A 295 18.60 4.08 5.23
C ALA A 295 20.13 4.13 5.00
N PRO A 296 20.91 4.63 5.98
CA PRO A 296 22.33 4.94 5.81
C PRO A 296 23.26 3.72 5.80
N PHE A 297 22.73 2.51 6.02
CA PHE A 297 23.54 1.30 6.14
C PHE A 297 23.35 0.36 4.93
N GLY A 298 24.44 0.02 4.24
CA GLY A 298 24.46 -0.97 3.16
C GLY A 298 23.64 -0.58 1.93
N GLU A 299 23.12 -1.60 1.22
CA GLU A 299 22.30 -1.42 -0.01
C GLU A 299 20.81 -1.12 0.30
N GLU A 300 20.49 -0.61 1.49
CA GLU A 300 19.08 -0.39 1.87
C GLU A 300 18.37 0.67 1.03
N SER A 301 19.09 1.66 0.51
CA SER A 301 18.52 2.64 -0.43
C SER A 301 18.04 2.00 -1.74
N LEU A 302 18.80 1.05 -2.29
CA LEU A 302 18.39 0.26 -3.46
C LEU A 302 17.24 -0.69 -3.11
N LYS A 303 17.25 -1.28 -1.91
CA LYS A 303 16.12 -2.10 -1.44
C LYS A 303 14.83 -1.28 -1.31
N ILE A 304 14.89 0.00 -0.88
CA ILE A 304 13.75 0.91 -0.87
C ILE A 304 13.22 1.10 -2.29
N SER A 305 14.11 1.45 -3.23
CA SER A 305 13.74 1.67 -4.63
C SER A 305 13.12 0.43 -5.28
N ARG A 306 13.68 -0.76 -5.02
CA ARG A 306 13.14 -2.06 -5.48
C ARG A 306 11.80 -2.38 -4.80
N ALA A 307 11.62 -2.04 -3.54
CA ALA A 307 10.35 -2.24 -2.86
C ALA A 307 9.25 -1.32 -3.43
N TYR A 308 9.57 -0.06 -3.76
CA TYR A 308 8.62 0.81 -4.48
C TYR A 308 8.26 0.22 -5.84
N ARG A 309 9.24 -0.28 -6.61
CA ARG A 309 8.98 -0.99 -7.87
C ARG A 309 7.96 -2.12 -7.69
N ASP A 310 8.15 -2.97 -6.68
CA ASP A 310 7.25 -4.11 -6.44
C ASP A 310 5.82 -3.65 -6.11
N GLN A 311 5.69 -2.64 -5.26
CA GLN A 311 4.39 -2.10 -4.86
C GLN A 311 3.67 -1.42 -6.03
N ILE A 312 4.39 -0.66 -6.84
CA ILE A 312 3.83 0.03 -8.01
C ILE A 312 3.47 -0.98 -9.11
N SER A 313 4.32 -1.98 -9.36
CA SER A 313 4.02 -3.04 -10.33
C SER A 313 2.75 -3.81 -9.93
N GLN A 314 2.59 -4.14 -8.65
CA GLN A 314 1.36 -4.75 -8.14
C GLN A 314 0.16 -3.81 -8.22
N TYR A 315 0.34 -2.52 -7.92
CA TYR A 315 -0.70 -1.52 -8.07
C TYR A 315 -1.18 -1.43 -9.53
N TYR A 316 -0.26 -1.27 -10.48
CA TYR A 316 -0.57 -1.20 -11.91
C TYR A 316 -1.24 -2.45 -12.43
N GLN A 317 -0.81 -3.65 -12.02
CA GLN A 317 -1.46 -4.89 -12.44
C GLN A 317 -2.92 -4.92 -12.00
N ARG A 318 -3.20 -4.69 -10.72
CA ARG A 318 -4.57 -4.70 -10.19
C ARG A 318 -5.44 -3.60 -10.80
N TYR A 319 -4.84 -2.44 -11.03
CA TYR A 319 -5.54 -1.31 -11.61
C TYR A 319 -5.88 -1.55 -13.09
N ALA A 320 -5.00 -2.20 -13.84
CA ALA A 320 -5.29 -2.67 -15.20
C ALA A 320 -6.44 -3.69 -15.23
N ASP A 321 -6.42 -4.67 -14.31
CA ASP A 321 -7.46 -5.70 -14.22
C ASP A 321 -8.82 -5.06 -13.88
N TRP A 322 -8.83 -4.10 -12.95
CA TRP A 322 -10.03 -3.36 -12.55
C TRP A 322 -10.64 -2.55 -13.70
N LEU A 323 -9.81 -1.79 -14.45
CA LEU A 323 -10.28 -1.00 -15.60
C LEU A 323 -10.69 -1.87 -16.81
N SER A 324 -10.34 -3.15 -16.83
CA SER A 324 -10.69 -4.09 -17.91
C SER A 324 -12.01 -4.82 -17.67
N THR A 325 -12.61 -4.63 -16.49
CA THR A 325 -13.92 -5.18 -16.10
C THR A 325 -15.02 -4.19 -16.42
#